data_AF-A0A2A4E972-F1
#
_entry.id   AF-A0A2A4E972-F1
#
_cell.length_a   1.000
_cell.length_b   1.000
_cell.length_c   1.000
_cell.angle_alpha   90.00
_cell.angle_beta   90.00
_cell.angle_gamma   90.00
#
_symmetry.space_group_name_H-M   'P 1'
#
loop_
_entity.id
_entity.type
_entity.pdbx_description
1 polymer ?
#
loop_
_entity_poly.entity_id
_entity_poly.type
_entity_poly.pdbx_seq_one_letter_code
_entity_poly.pdbx_strand_id
1 'polypeptide(L)'
;MAPSGIHLATLGHRIRHHRLENGFTLDELGALVGVAGSQLSLIENGKREPKLSLLQALAQATGTEVTDLISGEPPNRRAALEIELERAQESPVFRQLGVAPVRVTKGMSDETIESVLGLHRELQRREREAIATPEEARRANTELRLRMRAQHNYLGDIEKLAEKQLRSAGHVQGALTHRTVSIMAEKLGFELIYVNDLPHSTRSVTDLENGRIYLPPASIPGGHGLRSMALQAMAHRLLGHTPPTDYADFLQQRLEINYFAASCLMPETAAVAFLQQAKKDRNLAVEDFRDAFGVTHEAAGMRMTNLMTQHLGMSLHFLRVDATGAITRVYENDGLPLPMDVTGSVEGQRVCRKFQARSAFTQQNRTTEHHQYTDTPSGTFWCSTQTGSSTDGEFSVTVGVPFDDARWWRGRETSDRAVSSCPDEACCRRPPADLAERWNGKAWPSARVHTHMFSPLPRGAFPGVDDNEVYSFLGRHASE
;
A
#
# COMPACT_ATOMS: atom_id res chain seq x y z
N MET A 1 23.22 -7.04 2.01
CA MET A 1 24.46 -7.35 1.26
C MET A 1 24.16 -8.50 0.31
N ALA A 2 24.14 -8.26 -0.99
CA ALA A 2 23.95 -9.31 -1.99
C ALA A 2 25.22 -10.19 -2.07
N PRO A 3 25.10 -11.50 -2.32
CA PRO A 3 26.25 -12.39 -2.32
C PRO A 3 27.18 -12.03 -3.49
N SER A 4 28.48 -11.92 -3.21
CA SER A 4 29.57 -11.72 -4.15
C SER A 4 29.84 -12.99 -4.96
N GLY A 5 28.81 -13.48 -5.66
CA GLY A 5 28.92 -14.60 -6.60
C GLY A 5 29.50 -14.11 -7.91
N ILE A 6 30.48 -14.82 -8.46
CA ILE A 6 30.99 -14.60 -9.80
C ILE A 6 29.81 -14.72 -10.77
N HIS A 7 29.45 -13.63 -11.46
CA HIS A 7 28.44 -13.70 -12.51
C HIS A 7 29.04 -14.44 -13.71
N LEU A 8 28.73 -15.73 -13.82
CA LEU A 8 29.24 -16.63 -14.85
C LEU A 8 29.02 -16.10 -16.27
N ALA A 9 27.92 -15.38 -16.52
CA ALA A 9 27.65 -14.71 -17.79
C ALA A 9 28.69 -13.60 -18.09
N THR A 10 28.95 -12.70 -17.14
CA THR A 10 29.94 -11.63 -17.28
C THR A 10 31.34 -12.21 -17.49
N LEU A 11 31.72 -13.23 -16.72
CA LEU A 11 32.97 -13.96 -16.87
C LEU A 11 33.12 -14.55 -18.29
N GLY A 12 32.07 -15.21 -18.78
CA GLY A 12 32.05 -15.79 -20.13
C GLY A 12 32.23 -14.76 -21.23
N HIS A 13 31.56 -13.60 -21.13
CA HIS A 13 31.73 -12.49 -22.07
C HIS A 13 33.15 -11.90 -22.05
N ARG A 14 33.80 -11.82 -20.88
CA ARG A 14 35.19 -11.33 -20.77
C ARG A 14 36.19 -12.28 -21.40
N ILE A 15 36.04 -13.59 -21.16
CA ILE A 15 36.88 -14.62 -21.80
C ILE A 15 36.74 -14.53 -23.32
N ARG A 16 35.50 -14.42 -23.81
CA ARG A 16 35.23 -14.26 -25.24
C ARG A 16 35.82 -12.97 -25.82
N HIS A 17 35.75 -11.86 -25.08
CA HIS A 17 36.31 -10.58 -25.48
C HIS A 17 37.81 -10.68 -25.71
N HIS A 18 38.57 -11.11 -24.69
CA HIS A 18 40.02 -11.21 -24.78
C HIS A 18 40.47 -12.29 -25.76
N ARG A 19 39.70 -13.38 -25.93
CA ARG A 19 39.96 -14.36 -26.99
C ARG A 19 39.92 -13.71 -28.38
N LEU A 20 38.90 -12.89 -28.63
CA LEU A 20 38.72 -12.22 -29.92
C LEU A 20 39.74 -11.10 -30.15
N GLU A 21 40.12 -10.34 -29.12
CA GLU A 21 41.19 -9.33 -29.20
C GLU A 21 42.54 -9.95 -29.57
N ASN A 22 42.84 -11.14 -29.02
CA ASN A 22 44.04 -11.89 -29.36
C ASN A 22 43.92 -12.72 -30.66
N GLY A 23 42.77 -12.65 -31.36
CA GLY A 23 42.57 -13.31 -32.65
C GLY A 23 42.40 -14.83 -32.58
N PHE A 24 42.21 -15.41 -31.40
CA PHE A 24 42.12 -16.87 -31.24
C PHE A 24 40.72 -17.42 -31.58
N THR A 25 40.70 -18.58 -32.23
CA THR A 25 39.50 -19.43 -32.30
C THR A 25 39.28 -20.19 -30.98
N LEU A 26 38.08 -20.77 -30.81
CA LEU A 26 37.76 -21.58 -29.63
C LEU A 26 38.69 -22.80 -29.49
N ASP A 27 39.05 -23.42 -30.60
CA ASP A 27 39.92 -24.60 -30.62
C ASP A 27 41.38 -24.23 -30.38
N GLU A 28 41.84 -23.08 -30.89
CA GLU A 28 43.20 -22.58 -30.63
C GLU A 28 43.39 -22.18 -29.17
N LEU A 29 42.47 -21.39 -28.60
CA LEU A 29 42.56 -21.04 -27.18
C LEU A 29 42.38 -22.30 -26.30
N GLY A 30 41.50 -23.21 -26.71
CA GLY A 30 41.31 -24.50 -26.03
C GLY A 30 42.60 -25.32 -25.98
N ALA A 31 43.30 -25.45 -27.11
CA ALA A 31 44.58 -26.14 -27.20
C ALA A 31 45.66 -25.49 -26.32
N LEU A 32 45.71 -24.16 -26.25
CA LEU A 32 46.65 -23.42 -25.42
C LEU A 32 46.43 -23.65 -23.91
N VAL A 33 45.18 -23.77 -23.47
CA VAL A 33 44.84 -23.95 -22.05
C VAL A 33 44.52 -25.40 -21.66
N GLY A 34 44.67 -26.35 -22.59
CA GLY A 34 44.51 -27.78 -22.35
C GLY A 34 43.06 -28.26 -22.21
N VAL A 35 42.10 -27.61 -22.87
CA VAL A 35 40.68 -28.01 -22.89
C VAL A 35 40.11 -28.06 -24.31
N ALA A 36 39.07 -28.85 -24.53
CA ALA A 36 38.39 -28.86 -25.82
C ALA A 36 37.67 -27.52 -26.09
N GLY A 37 37.66 -27.05 -27.34
CA GLY A 37 36.94 -25.82 -27.72
C GLY A 37 35.44 -25.85 -27.39
N SER A 38 34.83 -27.05 -27.37
CA SER A 38 33.45 -27.25 -26.90
C SER A 38 33.25 -26.93 -25.42
N GLN A 39 34.24 -27.26 -24.57
CA GLN A 39 34.22 -26.92 -23.16
C GLN A 39 34.41 -25.41 -22.96
N LEU A 40 35.28 -24.80 -23.76
CA LEU A 40 35.52 -23.36 -23.73
C LEU A 40 34.28 -22.56 -24.16
N SER A 41 33.54 -23.06 -25.15
CA SER A 41 32.23 -22.51 -25.56
C SER A 41 31.18 -22.58 -24.43
N LEU A 42 31.14 -23.66 -23.65
CA LEU A 42 30.22 -23.74 -22.50
C LEU A 42 30.56 -22.73 -21.42
N ILE A 43 31.85 -22.43 -21.23
CA ILE A 43 32.32 -21.43 -20.27
C ILE A 43 32.02 -20.02 -20.78
N GLU A 44 32.30 -19.71 -22.06
CA GLU A 44 32.01 -18.40 -22.67
C GLU A 44 30.52 -18.05 -22.67
N ASN A 45 29.64 -19.05 -22.75
CA ASN A 45 28.19 -18.86 -22.69
C ASN A 45 27.62 -18.96 -21.24
N GLY A 46 28.47 -18.95 -20.21
CA GLY A 46 28.03 -18.98 -18.81
C GLY A 46 27.37 -20.29 -18.35
N LYS A 47 27.41 -21.36 -19.17
CA LYS A 47 26.76 -22.65 -18.90
C LYS A 47 27.60 -23.59 -18.05
N ARG A 48 28.87 -23.28 -17.84
CA ARG A 48 29.79 -24.10 -17.05
C ARG A 48 30.79 -23.24 -16.29
N GLU A 49 30.90 -23.47 -14.99
CA GLU A 49 31.87 -22.79 -14.15
C GLU A 49 33.28 -23.38 -14.38
N PRO A 50 34.28 -22.53 -14.71
CA PRO A 50 35.66 -22.97 -14.87
C PRO A 50 36.35 -23.20 -13.52
N LYS A 51 37.25 -24.18 -13.44
CA LYS A 51 38.14 -24.34 -12.28
C LYS A 51 39.15 -23.19 -12.22
N LEU A 52 39.59 -22.82 -11.03
CA LEU A 52 40.60 -21.76 -10.83
C LEU A 52 41.87 -21.96 -11.68
N SER A 53 42.33 -23.20 -11.80
CA SER A 53 43.49 -23.56 -12.63
C SER A 53 43.28 -23.24 -14.11
N LEU A 54 42.06 -23.41 -14.62
CA LEU A 54 41.70 -23.09 -16.00
C LEU A 54 41.56 -21.57 -16.20
N LEU A 55 41.01 -20.87 -15.21
CA LEU A 55 40.94 -19.41 -15.19
C LEU A 55 42.33 -18.76 -15.24
N GLN A 56 43.29 -19.28 -14.47
CA GLN A 56 44.69 -18.84 -14.50
C GLN A 56 45.34 -19.11 -15.87
N ALA A 57 45.11 -20.28 -16.46
CA ALA A 57 45.62 -20.60 -17.79
C ALA A 57 45.02 -19.70 -18.89
N LEU A 58 43.71 -19.39 -18.81
CA LEU A 58 43.04 -18.47 -19.72
C LEU A 58 43.60 -17.05 -19.60
N ALA A 59 43.80 -16.56 -18.37
CA ALA A 59 44.40 -15.26 -18.09
C ALA A 59 45.80 -15.14 -18.71
N GLN A 60 46.64 -16.15 -18.49
CA GLN A 60 47.99 -16.20 -19.04
C GLN A 60 48.00 -16.30 -20.57
N ALA A 61 47.13 -17.13 -21.17
CA ALA A 61 47.05 -17.31 -22.61
C ALA A 61 46.51 -16.08 -23.35
N THR A 62 45.70 -15.25 -22.68
CA THR A 62 45.11 -14.03 -23.27
C THR A 62 45.79 -12.74 -22.81
N GLY A 63 46.85 -12.83 -21.98
CA GLY A 63 47.65 -11.68 -21.55
C GLY A 63 46.94 -10.74 -20.57
N THR A 64 46.00 -11.24 -19.77
CA THR A 64 45.20 -10.49 -18.80
C THR A 64 45.36 -11.07 -17.39
N GLU A 65 44.96 -10.33 -16.35
CA GLU A 65 44.97 -10.81 -14.98
C GLU A 65 43.69 -11.59 -14.63
N VAL A 66 43.78 -12.52 -13.68
CA VAL A 66 42.60 -13.26 -13.21
C VAL A 66 41.57 -12.33 -12.57
N THR A 67 42.02 -11.26 -11.92
CA THR A 67 41.15 -10.23 -11.34
C THR A 67 40.34 -9.49 -12.38
N ASP A 68 40.90 -9.28 -13.57
CA ASP A 68 40.18 -8.69 -14.68
C ASP A 68 39.07 -9.66 -15.10
N LEU A 69 39.39 -10.92 -15.39
CA LEU A 69 38.40 -11.92 -15.83
C LEU A 69 37.20 -12.07 -14.89
N ILE A 70 37.41 -11.90 -13.58
CA ILE A 70 36.38 -12.04 -12.54
C ILE A 70 35.63 -10.73 -12.26
N SER A 71 36.04 -9.60 -12.85
CA SER A 71 35.35 -8.32 -12.67
C SER A 71 33.87 -8.40 -13.05
N GLY A 72 33.04 -7.76 -12.24
CA GLY A 72 31.59 -7.66 -12.48
C GLY A 72 31.21 -6.67 -13.58
N GLU A 73 32.14 -5.87 -14.07
CA GLU A 73 31.92 -4.89 -15.13
C GLU A 73 31.99 -5.54 -16.53
N PRO A 74 31.02 -5.27 -17.42
CA PRO A 74 31.05 -5.77 -18.79
C PRO A 74 32.27 -5.26 -19.57
N PRO A 75 32.91 -6.08 -20.41
CA PRO A 75 34.14 -5.71 -21.12
C PRO A 75 33.94 -4.63 -22.20
N ASN A 76 32.73 -4.51 -22.76
CA ASN A 76 32.38 -3.48 -23.74
C ASN A 76 30.87 -3.22 -23.75
N ARG A 77 30.45 -2.14 -24.43
CA ARG A 77 29.03 -1.73 -24.54
C ARG A 77 28.15 -2.87 -25.05
N ARG A 78 28.60 -3.60 -26.06
CA ARG A 78 27.82 -4.70 -26.64
C ARG A 78 27.61 -5.85 -25.65
N ALA A 79 28.64 -6.24 -24.92
CA ALA A 79 28.54 -7.26 -23.87
C ALA A 79 27.60 -6.80 -22.75
N ALA A 80 27.58 -5.51 -22.40
CA ALA A 80 26.62 -4.97 -21.44
C ALA A 80 25.16 -5.16 -21.92
N LEU A 81 24.90 -4.86 -23.21
CA LEU A 81 23.58 -5.05 -23.82
C LEU A 81 23.18 -6.54 -23.90
N GLU A 82 24.12 -7.43 -24.23
CA GLU A 82 23.88 -8.88 -24.27
C GLU A 82 23.50 -9.43 -22.88
N ILE A 83 24.23 -9.04 -21.84
CA ILE A 83 23.97 -9.43 -20.44
C ILE A 83 22.61 -8.89 -19.97
N GLU A 84 22.29 -7.63 -20.28
CA GLU A 84 21.00 -7.04 -19.89
C GLU A 84 19.84 -7.77 -20.57
N LEU A 85 19.97 -8.11 -21.85
CA LEU A 85 18.92 -8.80 -22.60
C LEU A 85 18.69 -10.20 -22.05
N GLU A 86 19.76 -10.93 -21.72
CA GLU A 86 19.64 -12.25 -21.12
C GLU A 86 18.88 -12.19 -19.79
N ARG A 87 19.24 -11.25 -18.90
CA ARG A 87 18.50 -11.02 -17.64
C ARG A 87 17.05 -10.64 -17.86
N ALA A 88 16.77 -9.78 -18.85
CA ALA A 88 15.40 -9.36 -19.16
C ALA A 88 14.53 -10.53 -19.65
N GLN A 89 15.11 -11.45 -20.44
CA GLN A 89 14.45 -12.66 -20.93
C GLN A 89 14.31 -13.76 -19.88
N GLU A 90 15.13 -13.75 -18.84
CA GLU A 90 14.96 -14.65 -17.69
C GLU A 90 13.83 -14.23 -16.75
N SER A 91 13.34 -12.99 -16.86
CA SER A 91 12.31 -12.45 -15.98
C SER A 91 11.00 -13.25 -16.03
N PRO A 92 10.28 -13.41 -14.90
CA PRO A 92 9.00 -14.13 -14.86
C PRO A 92 7.96 -13.57 -15.83
N VAL A 93 7.93 -12.24 -15.98
CA VAL A 93 7.04 -11.51 -16.92
C VAL A 93 7.25 -11.99 -18.36
N PHE A 94 8.50 -12.10 -18.81
CA PHE A 94 8.78 -12.57 -20.17
C PHE A 94 8.43 -14.05 -20.35
N ARG A 95 8.74 -14.90 -19.36
CA ARG A 95 8.44 -16.35 -19.43
C ARG A 95 6.94 -16.63 -19.54
N GLN A 96 6.09 -15.81 -18.92
CA GLN A 96 4.64 -15.95 -18.97
C GLN A 96 4.05 -15.65 -20.35
N LEU A 97 4.70 -14.83 -21.18
CA LEU A 97 4.22 -14.53 -22.53
C LEU A 97 4.29 -15.73 -23.49
N GLY A 98 5.04 -16.78 -23.14
CA GLY A 98 5.24 -17.94 -24.00
C GLY A 98 6.05 -17.64 -25.28
N VAL A 99 6.72 -16.48 -25.32
CA VAL A 99 7.56 -16.06 -26.45
C VAL A 99 8.96 -16.67 -26.32
N ALA A 100 9.51 -17.16 -27.43
CA ALA A 100 10.85 -17.71 -27.44
C ALA A 100 11.91 -16.61 -27.21
N PRO A 101 12.95 -16.85 -26.38
CA PRO A 101 14.01 -15.88 -26.15
C PRO A 101 14.82 -15.64 -27.43
N VAL A 102 15.10 -14.37 -27.69
CA VAL A 102 15.97 -13.90 -28.77
C VAL A 102 17.42 -14.23 -28.40
N ARG A 103 18.10 -14.94 -29.30
CA ARG A 103 19.54 -15.21 -29.19
C ARG A 103 20.30 -14.15 -29.97
N VAL A 104 21.24 -13.48 -29.31
CA VAL A 104 22.10 -12.50 -29.97
C VAL A 104 23.07 -13.21 -30.92
N THR A 105 23.04 -12.82 -32.19
CA THR A 105 23.95 -13.34 -33.22
C THR A 105 24.92 -12.25 -33.69
N LYS A 106 26.03 -12.64 -34.34
CA LYS A 106 27.01 -11.69 -34.89
C LYS A 106 26.40 -10.69 -35.89
N GLY A 107 25.30 -11.05 -36.56
CA GLY A 107 24.63 -10.20 -37.55
C GLY A 107 23.68 -9.15 -36.95
N MET A 108 23.40 -9.20 -35.64
CA MET A 108 22.54 -8.21 -34.99
C MET A 108 23.34 -6.95 -34.65
N SER A 109 22.82 -5.79 -35.02
CA SER A 109 23.40 -4.50 -34.63
C SER A 109 23.11 -4.17 -33.18
N ASP A 110 23.89 -3.27 -32.58
CA ASP A 110 23.69 -2.84 -31.19
C ASP A 110 22.34 -2.10 -31.05
N GLU A 111 21.92 -1.32 -32.06
CA GLU A 111 20.63 -0.62 -32.08
C GLU A 111 19.44 -1.60 -32.04
N THR A 112 19.61 -2.79 -32.65
CA THR A 112 18.59 -3.84 -32.61
C THR A 112 18.45 -4.39 -31.20
N ILE A 113 19.57 -4.66 -30.52
CA ILE A 113 19.57 -5.16 -29.14
C ILE A 113 18.96 -4.11 -28.20
N GLU A 114 19.31 -2.84 -28.39
CA GLU A 114 18.73 -1.71 -27.63
C GLU A 114 17.23 -1.57 -27.85
N SER A 115 16.75 -1.74 -29.09
CA SER A 115 15.31 -1.69 -29.39
C SER A 115 14.55 -2.83 -28.70
N VAL A 116 15.10 -4.05 -28.72
CA VAL A 116 14.51 -5.21 -28.02
C VAL A 116 14.53 -4.99 -26.50
N LEU A 117 15.62 -4.49 -25.95
CA LEU A 117 15.70 -4.09 -24.54
C LEU A 117 14.69 -3.01 -24.19
N GLY A 118 14.49 -2.02 -25.07
CA GLY A 118 13.46 -1.00 -24.93
C GLY A 118 12.06 -1.60 -24.83
N LEU A 119 11.75 -2.60 -25.67
CA LEU A 119 10.49 -3.35 -25.59
C LEU A 119 10.35 -4.14 -24.28
N HIS A 120 11.42 -4.78 -23.80
CA HIS A 120 11.40 -5.47 -22.50
C HIS A 120 11.15 -4.51 -21.34
N ARG A 121 11.83 -3.35 -21.34
CA ARG A 121 11.64 -2.29 -20.33
C ARG A 121 10.21 -1.76 -20.37
N GLU A 122 9.66 -1.55 -21.57
CA GLU A 122 8.27 -1.09 -21.76
C GLU A 122 7.24 -2.15 -21.35
N LEU A 123 7.50 -3.43 -21.61
CA LEU A 123 6.67 -4.53 -21.15
C LEU A 123 6.65 -4.62 -19.61
N GLN A 124 7.83 -4.54 -18.98
CA GLN A 124 7.92 -4.50 -17.52
C GLN A 124 7.25 -3.26 -16.94
N ARG A 125 7.36 -2.10 -17.60
CA ARG A 125 6.65 -0.88 -17.22
C ARG A 125 5.13 -1.09 -17.30
N ARG A 126 4.61 -1.64 -18.40
CA ARG A 126 3.18 -1.92 -18.59
C ARG A 126 2.64 -2.96 -17.63
N GLU A 127 3.40 -4.01 -17.32
CA GLU A 127 2.98 -4.97 -16.29
C GLU A 127 2.95 -4.33 -14.91
N ARG A 128 3.97 -3.55 -14.55
CA ARG A 128 3.94 -2.75 -13.31
C ARG A 128 2.72 -1.82 -13.24
N GLU A 129 2.30 -1.28 -14.38
CA GLU A 129 1.08 -0.48 -14.50
C GLU A 129 -0.21 -1.32 -14.50
N ALA A 130 -0.18 -2.58 -14.94
CA ALA A 130 -1.31 -3.49 -15.03
C ALA A 130 -1.61 -4.27 -13.74
N ILE A 131 -0.68 -4.28 -12.78
CA ILE A 131 -0.74 -4.91 -11.44
C ILE A 131 -1.99 -4.54 -10.58
N ALA A 132 -2.88 -3.67 -11.06
CA ALA A 132 -4.15 -3.36 -10.42
C ALA A 132 -5.35 -4.06 -11.11
N THR A 133 -5.35 -5.39 -11.25
CA THR A 133 -6.63 -6.07 -11.47
C THR A 133 -7.50 -5.89 -10.21
N PRO A 134 -8.81 -5.59 -10.34
CA PRO A 134 -9.68 -5.41 -9.18
C PRO A 134 -9.71 -6.62 -8.23
N GLU A 135 -9.39 -7.80 -8.72
CA GLU A 135 -9.40 -9.05 -7.96
C GLU A 135 -8.12 -9.27 -7.14
N GLU A 136 -6.94 -9.01 -7.72
CA GLU A 136 -5.68 -8.99 -6.97
C GLU A 136 -5.70 -7.90 -5.90
N ALA A 137 -6.25 -6.73 -6.23
CA ALA A 137 -6.39 -5.64 -5.26
C ALA A 137 -7.27 -6.02 -4.06
N ARG A 138 -8.39 -6.74 -4.29
CA ARG A 138 -9.24 -7.25 -3.21
C ARG A 138 -8.53 -8.31 -2.38
N ARG A 139 -7.81 -9.23 -3.03
CA ARG A 139 -7.05 -10.29 -2.34
C ARG A 139 -5.96 -9.70 -1.44
N ALA A 140 -5.16 -8.77 -1.96
CA ALA A 140 -4.09 -8.11 -1.21
C ALA A 140 -4.62 -7.30 -0.02
N ASN A 141 -5.73 -6.57 -0.20
CA ASN A 141 -6.40 -5.86 0.91
C ASN A 141 -6.91 -6.84 1.98
N THR A 142 -7.54 -7.95 1.56
CA THR A 142 -8.05 -8.98 2.49
C THR A 142 -6.91 -9.60 3.29
N GLU A 143 -5.81 -9.96 2.64
CA GLU A 143 -4.63 -10.53 3.31
C GLU A 143 -4.01 -9.54 4.31
N LEU A 144 -3.84 -8.27 3.89
CA LEU A 144 -3.31 -7.21 4.74
C LEU A 144 -4.18 -7.03 6.00
N ARG A 145 -5.50 -7.00 5.85
CA ARG A 145 -6.43 -6.89 6.97
C ARG A 145 -6.33 -8.08 7.93
N LEU A 146 -6.26 -9.32 7.42
CA LEU A 146 -6.11 -10.52 8.25
C LEU A 146 -4.79 -10.51 9.02
N ARG A 147 -3.69 -10.10 8.37
CA ARG A 147 -2.38 -9.94 9.01
C ARG A 147 -2.42 -8.90 10.13
N MET A 148 -3.00 -7.73 9.86
CA MET A 148 -3.17 -6.68 10.87
C MET A 148 -4.05 -7.15 12.03
N ARG A 149 -5.14 -7.88 11.77
CA ARG A 149 -5.98 -8.46 12.81
C ARG A 149 -5.20 -9.42 13.71
N ALA A 150 -4.34 -10.26 13.15
CA ALA A 150 -3.53 -11.23 13.90
C ALA A 150 -2.56 -10.56 14.89
N GLN A 151 -2.15 -9.32 14.63
CA GLN A 151 -1.29 -8.52 15.51
C GLN A 151 -2.05 -7.40 16.23
N HIS A 152 -3.34 -7.60 16.51
CA HIS A 152 -4.19 -6.64 17.25
C HIS A 152 -4.28 -5.24 16.62
N ASN A 153 -4.04 -5.15 15.30
CA ASN A 153 -3.92 -3.90 14.54
C ASN A 153 -2.87 -2.94 15.09
N TYR A 154 -1.80 -3.47 15.69
CA TYR A 154 -0.80 -2.70 16.42
C TYR A 154 0.59 -2.84 15.79
N LEU A 155 1.29 -1.71 15.60
CA LEU A 155 2.63 -1.62 15.00
C LEU A 155 3.57 -0.86 15.94
N GLY A 156 4.03 -1.55 16.99
CA GLY A 156 4.79 -0.92 18.08
C GLY A 156 6.11 -0.24 17.66
N ASP A 157 6.72 -0.63 16.56
CA ASP A 157 7.93 0.05 16.06
C ASP A 157 7.58 1.41 15.43
N ILE A 158 6.43 1.52 14.77
CA ILE A 158 5.93 2.80 14.25
C ILE A 158 5.47 3.71 15.39
N GLU A 159 4.88 3.16 16.46
CA GLU A 159 4.51 3.93 17.66
C GLU A 159 5.74 4.60 18.28
N LYS A 160 6.80 3.82 18.54
CA LYS A 160 8.06 4.33 19.08
C LYS A 160 8.68 5.38 18.18
N LEU A 161 8.63 5.16 16.86
CA LEU A 161 9.13 6.11 15.87
C LEU A 161 8.35 7.43 15.93
N ALA A 162 7.01 7.38 15.91
CA ALA A 162 6.15 8.56 16.00
C ALA A 162 6.43 9.36 17.29
N GLU A 163 6.46 8.70 18.44
CA GLU A 163 6.77 9.39 19.71
C GLU A 163 8.18 9.98 19.75
N LYS A 164 9.18 9.29 19.18
CA LYS A 164 10.53 9.80 19.08
C LYS A 164 10.56 11.10 18.26
N GLN A 165 9.89 11.11 17.11
CA GLN A 165 9.84 12.30 16.25
C GLN A 165 9.10 13.46 16.93
N LEU A 166 7.96 13.19 17.56
CA LEU A 166 7.19 14.18 18.32
C LEU A 166 7.99 14.80 19.48
N ARG A 167 8.63 13.97 20.29
CA ARG A 167 9.50 14.45 21.39
C ARG A 167 10.63 15.30 20.85
N SER A 168 11.24 14.89 19.74
CA SER A 168 12.30 15.67 19.11
C SER A 168 11.79 17.04 18.64
N ALA A 169 10.55 17.15 18.18
CA ALA A 169 9.91 18.40 17.76
C ALA A 169 9.36 19.23 18.92
N GLY A 170 9.55 18.79 20.17
CA GLY A 170 9.10 19.50 21.37
C GLY A 170 7.61 19.37 21.67
N HIS A 171 6.92 18.36 21.10
CA HIS A 171 5.54 18.08 21.47
C HIS A 171 5.49 17.46 22.86
N VAL A 172 4.62 18.00 23.72
CA VAL A 172 4.47 17.54 25.12
C VAL A 172 3.06 16.98 25.36
N GLN A 173 2.02 17.75 25.03
CA GLN A 173 0.63 17.38 25.30
C GLN A 173 -0.36 18.08 24.36
N GLY A 174 -1.60 17.58 24.35
CA GLY A 174 -2.73 18.15 23.62
C GLY A 174 -2.72 17.85 22.13
N ALA A 175 -3.64 18.49 21.39
CA ALA A 175 -3.72 18.35 19.95
C ALA A 175 -2.42 18.80 19.26
N LEU A 176 -1.95 18.01 18.29
CA LEU A 176 -0.74 18.32 17.53
C LEU A 176 -0.91 19.64 16.76
N THR A 177 0.03 20.58 16.88
CA THR A 177 -0.07 21.87 16.21
C THR A 177 0.55 21.85 14.81
N HIS A 178 0.12 22.77 13.94
CA HIS A 178 0.79 22.97 12.64
C HIS A 178 2.28 23.29 12.80
N ARG A 179 2.63 24.13 13.78
CA ARG A 179 4.02 24.50 14.08
C ARG A 179 4.88 23.27 14.42
N THR A 180 4.35 22.36 15.22
CA THR A 180 5.07 21.11 15.57
C THR A 180 5.33 20.28 14.32
N VAL A 181 4.35 20.17 13.43
CA VAL A 181 4.50 19.45 12.15
C VAL A 181 5.53 20.13 11.24
N SER A 182 5.56 21.46 11.17
CA SER A 182 6.60 22.20 10.45
C SER A 182 8.00 21.92 11.00
N ILE A 183 8.17 21.93 12.33
CA ILE A 183 9.46 21.60 12.97
C ILE A 183 9.88 20.16 12.65
N MET A 184 8.93 19.21 12.59
CA MET A 184 9.23 17.84 12.17
C MET A 184 9.75 17.80 10.73
N ALA A 185 9.13 18.56 9.82
CA ALA A 185 9.57 18.67 8.43
C ALA A 185 10.96 19.28 8.32
N GLU A 186 11.21 20.41 8.98
CA GLU A 186 12.50 21.10 8.98
C GLU A 186 13.64 20.19 9.45
N LYS A 187 13.41 19.39 10.50
CA LYS A 187 14.38 18.42 11.01
C LYS A 187 14.71 17.29 10.04
N LEU A 188 13.81 17.01 9.10
CA LEU A 188 14.03 16.03 8.03
C LEU A 188 14.64 16.68 6.78
N GLY A 189 14.91 17.99 6.82
CA GLY A 189 15.40 18.74 5.67
C GLY A 189 14.30 19.12 4.68
N PHE A 190 13.03 19.18 5.14
CA PHE A 190 11.89 19.56 4.31
C PHE A 190 11.32 20.92 4.69
N GLU A 191 10.99 21.72 3.69
CA GLU A 191 10.15 22.91 3.80
C GLU A 191 8.71 22.57 3.37
N LEU A 192 7.71 23.00 4.14
CA LEU A 192 6.30 22.83 3.79
C LEU A 192 5.80 24.02 2.97
N ILE A 193 5.38 23.77 1.73
CA ILE A 193 4.89 24.80 0.80
C ILE A 193 3.42 24.54 0.48
N TYR A 194 2.59 25.57 0.55
CA TYR A 194 1.16 25.49 0.28
C TYR A 194 0.81 26.07 -1.09
N VAL A 195 0.27 25.25 -1.98
CA VAL A 195 0.02 25.58 -3.41
C VAL A 195 -1.40 25.20 -3.84
N ASN A 196 -1.94 25.91 -4.82
CA ASN A 196 -3.30 25.70 -5.32
C ASN A 196 -3.38 24.80 -6.57
N ASP A 197 -2.25 24.48 -7.19
CA ASP A 197 -2.16 23.83 -8.50
C ASP A 197 -1.45 22.47 -8.43
N LEU A 198 -1.65 21.75 -7.31
CA LEU A 198 -1.23 20.35 -7.21
C LEU A 198 -1.83 19.51 -8.36
N PRO A 199 -1.08 18.53 -8.90
CA PRO A 199 -1.61 17.57 -9.88
C PRO A 199 -2.91 16.93 -9.40
N HIS A 200 -3.91 16.84 -10.28
CA HIS A 200 -5.26 16.38 -9.93
C HIS A 200 -5.27 14.95 -9.35
N SER A 201 -4.32 14.13 -9.77
CA SER A 201 -4.15 12.76 -9.33
C SER A 201 -3.43 12.62 -7.97
N THR A 202 -2.92 13.71 -7.39
CA THR A 202 -2.14 13.70 -6.15
C THR A 202 -2.80 14.50 -5.02
N ARG A 203 -2.51 14.10 -3.78
CA ARG A 203 -2.91 14.84 -2.58
C ARG A 203 -1.78 15.73 -2.03
N SER A 204 -0.55 15.37 -2.32
CA SER A 204 0.67 16.08 -1.93
C SER A 204 1.80 15.62 -2.85
N VAL A 205 2.78 16.47 -3.07
CA VAL A 205 4.00 16.13 -3.84
C VAL A 205 5.22 16.39 -2.97
N THR A 206 6.16 15.45 -2.91
CA THR A 206 7.42 15.63 -2.18
C THR A 206 8.57 15.71 -3.17
N ASP A 207 9.28 16.83 -3.15
CA ASP A 207 10.51 17.09 -3.88
C ASP A 207 11.71 16.75 -2.99
N LEU A 208 12.36 15.62 -3.32
CA LEU A 208 13.51 15.12 -2.58
C LEU A 208 14.82 15.84 -2.92
N GLU A 209 14.89 16.46 -4.11
CA GLU A 209 16.10 17.15 -4.58
C GLU A 209 16.25 18.50 -3.86
N ASN A 210 15.16 19.28 -3.82
CA ASN A 210 15.16 20.60 -3.20
C ASN A 210 14.69 20.59 -1.73
N GLY A 211 14.27 19.43 -1.20
CA GLY A 211 13.80 19.30 0.18
C GLY A 211 12.51 20.08 0.41
N ARG A 212 11.49 19.90 -0.44
CA ARG A 212 10.20 20.62 -0.34
C ARG A 212 9.01 19.66 -0.35
N ILE A 213 7.98 19.92 0.43
CA ILE A 213 6.71 19.19 0.43
C ILE A 213 5.59 20.15 0.08
N TYR A 214 4.96 19.91 -1.06
CA TYR A 214 3.84 20.70 -1.56
C TYR A 214 2.51 20.13 -1.08
N LEU A 215 1.69 20.99 -0.46
CA LEU A 215 0.41 20.68 0.16
C LEU A 215 -0.68 21.64 -0.35
N PRO A 216 -1.97 21.24 -0.33
CA PRO A 216 -3.06 22.15 -0.68
C PRO A 216 -3.22 23.26 0.37
N PRO A 217 -3.77 24.43 0.01
CA PRO A 217 -3.88 25.60 0.91
C PRO A 217 -4.82 25.36 2.11
N ALA A 218 -5.77 24.45 1.95
CA ALA A 218 -6.82 24.19 2.91
C ALA A 218 -7.14 22.70 2.92
N SER A 219 -7.51 22.18 4.09
CA SER A 219 -8.04 20.82 4.19
C SER A 219 -9.42 20.75 3.53
N ILE A 220 -9.66 19.69 2.76
CA ILE A 220 -10.98 19.38 2.24
C ILE A 220 -11.93 19.12 3.43
N PRO A 221 -13.16 19.68 3.45
CA PRO A 221 -14.15 19.42 4.49
C PRO A 221 -14.38 17.91 4.67
N GLY A 222 -14.30 17.43 5.92
CA GLY A 222 -14.48 16.00 6.25
C GLY A 222 -13.27 15.09 5.94
N GLY A 223 -12.14 15.65 5.48
CA GLY A 223 -10.91 14.92 5.17
C GLY A 223 -9.85 14.89 6.28
N HIS A 224 -8.69 14.32 5.94
CA HIS A 224 -7.47 14.43 6.74
C HIS A 224 -7.09 15.91 6.86
N GLY A 225 -6.97 16.45 8.08
CA GLY A 225 -6.47 17.81 8.27
C GLY A 225 -5.07 17.97 7.68
N LEU A 226 -4.69 19.19 7.28
CA LEU A 226 -3.37 19.49 6.68
C LEU A 226 -2.19 18.88 7.46
N ARG A 227 -2.31 18.80 8.80
CA ARG A 227 -1.37 18.12 9.70
C ARG A 227 -1.15 16.66 9.30
N SER A 228 -2.23 15.90 9.08
CA SER A 228 -2.18 14.49 8.69
C SER A 228 -1.53 14.31 7.32
N MET A 229 -1.82 15.20 6.36
CA MET A 229 -1.24 15.12 5.01
C MET A 229 0.27 15.38 5.03
N ALA A 230 0.71 16.40 5.76
CA ALA A 230 2.13 16.66 5.96
C ALA A 230 2.85 15.48 6.64
N LEU A 231 2.25 14.91 7.68
CA LEU A 231 2.78 13.71 8.36
C LEU A 231 2.88 12.51 7.42
N GLN A 232 1.85 12.28 6.59
CA GLN A 232 1.87 11.21 5.59
C GLN A 232 2.98 11.44 4.55
N ALA A 233 3.15 12.67 4.08
CA ALA A 233 4.20 13.02 3.13
C ALA A 233 5.61 12.81 3.71
N MET A 234 5.82 13.07 5.00
CA MET A 234 7.11 12.80 5.67
C MET A 234 7.35 11.32 5.99
N ALA A 235 6.29 10.52 6.15
CA ALA A 235 6.38 9.16 6.68
C ALA A 235 7.21 8.22 5.81
N HIS A 236 7.11 8.32 4.48
CA HIS A 236 7.87 7.46 3.57
C HIS A 236 9.39 7.55 3.83
N ARG A 237 9.90 8.76 4.11
CA ARG A 237 11.32 9.01 4.40
C ARG A 237 11.73 8.42 5.73
N LEU A 238 10.89 8.56 6.76
CA LEU A 238 11.13 8.05 8.10
C LEU A 238 11.08 6.51 8.19
N LEU A 239 10.22 5.90 7.38
CA LEU A 239 10.04 4.45 7.30
C LEU A 239 11.01 3.78 6.31
N GLY A 240 11.79 4.56 5.56
CA GLY A 240 12.75 4.05 4.58
C GLY A 240 12.08 3.39 3.36
N HIS A 241 10.88 3.84 3.02
CA HIS A 241 10.14 3.33 1.87
C HIS A 241 10.84 3.70 0.56
N THR A 242 10.86 2.74 -0.36
CA THR A 242 11.25 2.92 -1.76
C THR A 242 10.03 2.81 -2.65
N PRO A 243 10.09 3.24 -3.93
CA PRO A 243 8.99 3.02 -4.86
C PRO A 243 8.50 1.57 -4.81
N PRO A 244 7.18 1.35 -4.71
CA PRO A 244 6.62 0.03 -4.44
C PRO A 244 6.94 -0.95 -5.56
N THR A 245 7.27 -2.19 -5.22
CA THR A 245 7.60 -3.22 -6.23
C THR A 245 6.39 -3.91 -6.83
N ASP A 246 5.28 -3.95 -6.07
CA ASP A 246 4.00 -4.52 -6.47
C ASP A 246 2.83 -3.86 -5.71
N TYR A 247 1.59 -4.31 -5.96
CA TYR A 247 0.40 -3.77 -5.31
C TYR A 247 0.34 -4.04 -3.80
N ALA A 248 0.82 -5.20 -3.36
CA ALA A 248 0.79 -5.58 -1.95
C ALA A 248 1.76 -4.73 -1.13
N ASP A 249 2.96 -4.47 -1.68
CA ASP A 249 3.94 -3.54 -1.14
C ASP A 249 3.37 -2.11 -1.10
N PHE A 250 2.73 -1.65 -2.18
CA PHE A 250 2.04 -0.35 -2.18
C PHE A 250 0.99 -0.23 -1.06
N LEU A 251 0.15 -1.25 -0.86
CA LEU A 251 -0.84 -1.25 0.22
C LEU A 251 -0.19 -1.26 1.62
N GLN A 252 0.89 -2.04 1.79
CA GLN A 252 1.65 -2.09 3.04
C GLN A 252 2.25 -0.73 3.37
N GLN A 253 2.97 -0.11 2.42
CA GLN A 253 3.55 1.23 2.61
C GLN A 253 2.47 2.27 2.94
N ARG A 254 1.35 2.23 2.21
CA ARG A 254 0.20 3.12 2.47
C ARG A 254 -0.40 2.91 3.86
N LEU A 255 -0.48 1.67 4.34
CA LEU A 255 -0.94 1.36 5.70
C LEU A 255 0.02 1.96 6.74
N GLU A 256 1.32 1.72 6.60
CA GLU A 256 2.34 2.18 7.54
C GLU A 256 2.42 3.71 7.60
N ILE A 257 2.33 4.39 6.45
CA ILE A 257 2.28 5.84 6.34
C ILE A 257 1.06 6.41 7.09
N ASN A 258 -0.11 5.80 6.91
CA ASN A 258 -1.33 6.22 7.61
C ASN A 258 -1.26 5.95 9.11
N TYR A 259 -0.69 4.80 9.50
CA TYR A 259 -0.49 4.43 10.89
C TYR A 259 0.46 5.42 11.59
N PHE A 260 1.58 5.76 10.94
CA PHE A 260 2.53 6.75 11.46
C PHE A 260 1.86 8.11 11.67
N ALA A 261 1.10 8.60 10.68
CA ALA A 261 0.40 9.88 10.81
C ALA A 261 -0.63 9.86 11.95
N ALA A 262 -1.40 8.77 12.08
CA ALA A 262 -2.36 8.60 13.19
C ALA A 262 -1.65 8.57 14.55
N SER A 263 -0.50 7.88 14.63
CA SER A 263 0.33 7.81 15.84
C SER A 263 0.94 9.16 16.20
N CYS A 264 1.25 10.01 15.23
CA CYS A 264 1.72 11.37 15.50
C CYS A 264 0.59 12.29 15.98
N LEU A 265 -0.61 12.15 15.43
CA LEU A 265 -1.77 12.97 15.81
C LEU A 265 -2.33 12.57 17.18
N MET A 266 -2.28 11.27 17.50
CA MET A 266 -2.78 10.68 18.74
C MET A 266 -1.67 9.78 19.32
N PRO A 267 -0.66 10.38 19.99
CA PRO A 267 0.52 9.67 20.50
C PRO A 267 0.14 8.57 21.49
N GLU A 268 0.78 7.40 21.37
CA GLU A 268 0.47 6.19 22.16
C GLU A 268 0.35 6.50 23.65
N THR A 269 1.39 7.09 24.26
CA THR A 269 1.39 7.38 25.71
C THR A 269 0.20 8.22 26.14
N ALA A 270 -0.10 9.31 25.43
CA ALA A 270 -1.18 10.22 25.78
C ALA A 270 -2.55 9.62 25.49
N ALA A 271 -2.71 8.95 24.34
CA ALA A 271 -3.95 8.34 23.90
C ALA A 271 -4.34 7.16 24.80
N VAL A 272 -3.39 6.29 25.15
CA VAL A 272 -3.63 5.17 26.07
C VAL A 272 -3.97 5.68 27.47
N ALA A 273 -3.26 6.69 27.99
CA ALA A 273 -3.58 7.28 29.28
C ALA A 273 -5.01 7.84 29.32
N PHE A 274 -5.41 8.57 28.26
CA PHE A 274 -6.77 9.08 28.10
C PHE A 274 -7.82 7.95 28.09
N LEU A 275 -7.63 6.95 27.23
CA LEU A 275 -8.57 5.83 27.10
C LEU A 275 -8.64 4.98 28.38
N GLN A 276 -7.52 4.77 29.07
CA GLN A 276 -7.50 4.05 30.35
C GLN A 276 -8.25 4.83 31.44
N GLN A 277 -8.11 6.15 31.48
CA GLN A 277 -8.86 6.98 32.41
C GLN A 277 -10.36 6.93 32.10
N ALA A 278 -10.75 7.13 30.84
CA ALA A 278 -12.14 7.02 30.40
C ALA A 278 -12.74 5.63 30.67
N LYS A 279 -11.96 4.54 30.55
CA LYS A 279 -12.38 3.19 30.94
C LYS A 279 -12.65 3.11 32.44
N LYS A 280 -11.77 3.63 33.30
CA LYS A 280 -11.97 3.65 34.77
C LYS A 280 -13.26 4.40 35.14
N ASP A 281 -13.54 5.49 34.44
CA ASP A 281 -14.72 6.33 34.64
C ASP A 281 -15.99 5.75 33.99
N ARG A 282 -15.88 4.60 33.30
CA ARG A 282 -16.96 3.96 32.52
C ARG A 282 -17.61 4.94 31.54
N ASN A 283 -16.77 5.71 30.86
CA ASN A 283 -17.17 6.82 30.02
C ASN A 283 -16.36 6.87 28.71
N LEU A 284 -16.01 5.70 28.15
CA LEU A 284 -15.39 5.64 26.82
C LEU A 284 -16.37 6.19 25.77
N ALA A 285 -15.89 7.13 24.97
CA ALA A 285 -16.63 7.76 23.88
C ALA A 285 -15.67 8.18 22.76
N VAL A 286 -16.09 8.02 21.50
CA VAL A 286 -15.25 8.35 20.35
C VAL A 286 -15.15 9.87 20.18
N GLU A 287 -16.26 10.60 20.41
CA GLU A 287 -16.33 12.06 20.38
C GLU A 287 -15.33 12.74 21.34
N ASP A 288 -15.23 12.29 22.60
CA ASP A 288 -14.30 12.88 23.56
C ASP A 288 -12.86 12.62 23.16
N PHE A 289 -12.57 11.41 22.65
CA PHE A 289 -11.24 11.07 22.16
C PHE A 289 -10.89 11.90 20.90
N ARG A 290 -11.84 12.07 19.99
CA ARG A 290 -11.72 12.95 18.82
C ARG A 290 -11.40 14.38 19.24
N ASP A 291 -12.15 14.93 20.18
CA ASP A 291 -12.06 16.33 20.59
C ASP A 291 -10.77 16.60 21.39
N ALA A 292 -10.34 15.64 22.22
CA ALA A 292 -9.09 15.72 22.99
C ALA A 292 -7.84 15.87 22.10
N PHE A 293 -7.83 15.21 20.94
CA PHE A 293 -6.69 15.24 19.99
C PHE A 293 -6.93 16.13 18.77
N GLY A 294 -8.13 16.71 18.64
CA GLY A 294 -8.50 17.59 17.53
C GLY A 294 -8.41 16.90 16.18
N VAL A 295 -8.94 15.68 16.06
CA VAL A 295 -8.95 14.86 14.83
C VAL A 295 -10.38 14.68 14.30
N THR A 296 -10.57 13.97 13.19
CA THR A 296 -11.92 13.59 12.73
C THR A 296 -12.42 12.39 13.53
N HIS A 297 -13.75 12.21 13.60
CA HIS A 297 -14.35 11.06 14.27
C HIS A 297 -13.90 9.73 13.65
N GLU A 298 -13.72 9.69 12.33
CA GLU A 298 -13.13 8.54 11.64
C GLU A 298 -11.71 8.23 12.10
N ALA A 299 -10.84 9.25 12.17
CA ALA A 299 -9.45 9.07 12.60
C ALA A 299 -9.37 8.61 14.06
N ALA A 300 -10.22 9.16 14.93
CA ALA A 300 -10.35 8.73 16.32
C ALA A 300 -10.77 7.26 16.42
N GLY A 301 -11.84 6.86 15.72
CA GLY A 301 -12.33 5.48 15.69
C GLY A 301 -11.28 4.50 15.17
N MET A 302 -10.61 4.81 14.05
CA MET A 302 -9.51 3.99 13.54
C MET A 302 -8.36 3.90 14.52
N ARG A 303 -7.97 5.00 15.17
CA ARG A 303 -6.88 4.98 16.16
C ARG A 303 -7.24 4.12 17.38
N MET A 304 -8.49 4.14 17.83
CA MET A 304 -8.95 3.24 18.88
C MET A 304 -8.75 1.77 18.46
N THR A 305 -8.94 1.41 17.19
CA THR A 305 -8.65 0.04 16.74
C THR A 305 -7.19 -0.38 16.86
N ASN A 306 -6.24 0.57 16.86
CA ASN A 306 -4.82 0.27 17.06
C ASN A 306 -4.46 0.07 18.54
N LEU A 307 -5.19 0.70 19.46
CA LEU A 307 -4.81 0.80 20.86
C LEU A 307 -5.65 -0.07 21.80
N MET A 308 -6.94 -0.25 21.50
CA MET A 308 -7.92 -0.84 22.44
C MET A 308 -7.60 -2.30 22.76
N THR A 309 -7.28 -3.10 21.74
CA THR A 309 -7.00 -4.52 21.95
C THR A 309 -5.65 -4.72 22.63
N GLN A 310 -4.62 -4.00 22.19
CA GLN A 310 -3.26 -4.11 22.72
C GLN A 310 -3.14 -3.60 24.18
N HIS A 311 -3.73 -2.44 24.50
CA HIS A 311 -3.49 -1.77 25.79
C HIS A 311 -4.65 -1.83 26.77
N LEU A 312 -5.87 -2.05 26.28
CA LEU A 312 -7.07 -2.12 27.12
C LEU A 312 -7.69 -3.52 27.16
N GLY A 313 -7.17 -4.47 26.37
CA GLY A 313 -7.64 -5.86 26.30
C GLY A 313 -9.07 -5.99 25.80
N MET A 314 -9.54 -5.03 24.98
CA MET A 314 -10.89 -5.03 24.44
C MET A 314 -10.88 -5.20 22.93
N SER A 315 -11.68 -6.15 22.45
CA SER A 315 -11.95 -6.31 21.03
C SER A 315 -13.03 -5.31 20.59
N LEU A 316 -12.99 -4.93 19.32
CA LEU A 316 -13.89 -3.96 18.72
C LEU A 316 -14.03 -4.15 17.22
N HIS A 317 -15.03 -3.48 16.65
CA HIS A 317 -15.17 -3.25 15.23
C HIS A 317 -15.27 -1.76 14.91
N PHE A 318 -14.82 -1.41 13.71
CA PHE A 318 -14.91 -0.11 13.10
C PHE A 318 -15.49 -0.28 11.70
N LEU A 319 -16.52 0.50 11.35
CA LEU A 319 -17.13 0.50 10.03
C LEU A 319 -17.26 1.93 9.49
N ARG A 320 -16.86 2.14 8.24
CA ARG A 320 -17.28 3.30 7.44
C ARG A 320 -18.21 2.82 6.34
N VAL A 321 -19.42 3.36 6.31
CA VAL A 321 -20.48 2.93 5.38
C VAL A 321 -21.00 4.13 4.61
N ASP A 322 -21.23 3.97 3.31
CA ASP A 322 -21.83 5.02 2.47
C ASP A 322 -23.37 5.03 2.57
N ALA A 323 -24.01 6.04 1.98
CA ALA A 323 -25.47 6.18 1.95
C ALA A 323 -26.21 4.97 1.32
N THR A 324 -25.55 4.16 0.50
CA THR A 324 -26.14 2.96 -0.11
C THR A 324 -26.09 1.74 0.82
N GLY A 325 -25.31 1.85 1.90
CA GLY A 325 -25.04 0.79 2.85
C GLY A 325 -23.80 -0.03 2.51
N ALA A 326 -22.96 0.39 1.55
CA ALA A 326 -21.74 -0.32 1.19
C ALA A 326 -20.60 0.03 2.15
N ILE A 327 -19.85 -0.99 2.57
CA ILE A 327 -18.70 -0.84 3.46
C ILE A 327 -17.53 -0.28 2.64
N THR A 328 -17.08 0.92 3.00
CA THR A 328 -15.96 1.61 2.32
C THR A 328 -14.64 1.44 3.06
N ARG A 329 -14.69 1.29 4.38
CA ARG A 329 -13.54 0.93 5.25
C ARG A 329 -14.01 0.10 6.43
N VAL A 330 -13.19 -0.84 6.87
CA VAL A 330 -13.55 -1.74 7.97
C VAL A 330 -12.33 -2.24 8.73
N TYR A 331 -12.49 -2.37 10.04
CA TYR A 331 -11.67 -3.22 10.89
C TYR A 331 -12.58 -3.98 11.86
N GLU A 332 -12.26 -5.24 12.14
CA GLU A 332 -13.02 -6.08 13.07
C GLU A 332 -12.09 -7.11 13.70
N ASN A 333 -12.20 -7.29 15.02
CA ASN A 333 -11.55 -8.39 15.73
C ASN A 333 -12.43 -8.99 16.84
N ASP A 334 -13.69 -8.57 16.93
CA ASP A 334 -14.66 -8.95 17.96
C ASP A 334 -15.71 -9.97 17.50
N GLY A 335 -15.67 -10.39 16.23
CA GLY A 335 -16.54 -11.43 15.69
C GLY A 335 -17.90 -10.93 15.20
N LEU A 336 -18.08 -9.61 15.00
CA LEU A 336 -19.26 -9.07 14.35
C LEU A 336 -19.46 -9.76 12.97
N PRO A 337 -20.65 -10.34 12.68
CA PRO A 337 -20.87 -11.11 11.45
C PRO A 337 -21.02 -10.18 10.24
N LEU A 338 -19.88 -9.80 9.66
CA LEU A 338 -19.80 -8.93 8.51
C LEU A 338 -20.03 -9.69 7.20
N PRO A 339 -20.69 -9.06 6.22
CA PRO A 339 -20.90 -9.65 4.90
C PRO A 339 -19.56 -9.76 4.16
N MET A 340 -19.28 -10.92 3.58
CA MET A 340 -18.10 -11.18 2.75
C MET A 340 -18.53 -11.64 1.37
N ASP A 341 -17.70 -11.34 0.35
CA ASP A 341 -17.82 -11.98 -0.95
C ASP A 341 -17.16 -13.37 -0.97
N VAL A 342 -17.17 -14.01 -2.15
CA VAL A 342 -16.57 -15.34 -2.36
C VAL A 342 -15.06 -15.39 -2.11
N THR A 343 -14.39 -14.24 -2.11
CA THR A 343 -12.94 -14.11 -1.83
C THR A 343 -12.65 -13.78 -0.36
N GLY A 344 -13.68 -13.56 0.47
CA GLY A 344 -13.55 -13.13 1.86
C GLY A 344 -13.44 -11.60 2.04
N SER A 345 -13.55 -10.82 0.96
CA SER A 345 -13.50 -9.36 1.01
C SER A 345 -14.79 -8.79 1.61
N VAL A 346 -14.65 -7.85 2.54
CA VAL A 346 -15.80 -7.17 3.19
C VAL A 346 -16.03 -5.79 2.58
N GLU A 347 -14.97 -5.09 2.19
CA GLU A 347 -15.09 -3.83 1.47
C GLU A 347 -15.93 -4.01 0.19
N GLY A 348 -16.82 -3.05 -0.07
CA GLY A 348 -17.81 -3.08 -1.15
C GLY A 348 -19.08 -3.88 -0.83
N GLN A 349 -19.08 -4.74 0.20
CA GLN A 349 -20.27 -5.47 0.61
C GLN A 349 -21.27 -4.58 1.35
N ARG A 350 -22.55 -4.91 1.25
CA ARG A 350 -23.62 -4.14 1.91
C ARG A 350 -23.87 -4.65 3.32
N VAL A 351 -23.72 -3.75 4.29
CA VAL A 351 -24.02 -4.03 5.71
C VAL A 351 -25.51 -4.28 5.93
N CYS A 352 -25.84 -5.05 6.97
CA CYS A 352 -27.22 -5.34 7.35
C CYS A 352 -28.02 -4.05 7.54
N ARG A 353 -29.26 -4.02 7.03
CA ARG A 353 -30.17 -2.86 7.17
C ARG A 353 -30.51 -2.53 8.62
N LYS A 354 -30.40 -3.52 9.51
CA LYS A 354 -30.70 -3.41 10.94
C LYS A 354 -29.49 -2.96 11.77
N PHE A 355 -28.28 -2.93 11.19
CA PHE A 355 -27.11 -2.40 11.86
C PHE A 355 -27.18 -0.88 11.89
N GLN A 356 -26.74 -0.29 13.00
CA GLN A 356 -26.77 1.15 13.19
C GLN A 356 -26.01 1.93 12.11
N ALA A 357 -24.90 1.36 11.64
CA ALA A 357 -24.11 1.86 10.52
C ALA A 357 -24.97 2.20 9.28
N ARG A 358 -26.12 1.55 9.09
CA ARG A 358 -27.03 1.81 7.97
C ARG A 358 -28.35 2.46 8.39
N SER A 359 -28.89 2.15 9.56
CA SER A 359 -30.13 2.79 10.02
C SER A 359 -29.93 4.27 10.41
N ALA A 360 -28.70 4.68 10.79
CA ALA A 360 -28.39 6.05 11.18
C ALA A 360 -28.75 7.10 10.11
N PHE A 361 -28.71 6.75 8.82
CA PHE A 361 -29.13 7.66 7.73
C PHE A 361 -30.61 8.06 7.78
N THR A 362 -31.44 7.27 8.47
CA THR A 362 -32.88 7.53 8.61
C THR A 362 -33.22 8.45 9.77
N GLN A 363 -32.26 8.78 10.63
CA GLN A 363 -32.48 9.61 11.80
C GLN A 363 -32.45 11.10 11.44
N GLN A 364 -33.33 11.86 12.09
CA GLN A 364 -33.50 13.30 11.88
C GLN A 364 -32.38 14.13 12.53
N ASN A 365 -31.95 13.75 13.73
CA ASN A 365 -30.84 14.41 14.43
C ASN A 365 -29.52 13.74 14.07
N ARG A 366 -28.66 14.47 13.34
CA ARG A 366 -27.39 13.95 12.79
C ARG A 366 -26.15 14.49 13.51
N THR A 367 -26.32 15.29 14.56
CA THR A 367 -25.26 16.02 15.25
C THR A 367 -24.62 15.28 16.42
N THR A 368 -25.30 14.27 16.98
CA THR A 368 -24.82 13.47 18.12
C THR A 368 -24.53 12.03 17.70
N GLU A 369 -23.66 11.35 18.46
CA GLU A 369 -23.52 9.90 18.38
C GLU A 369 -24.85 9.22 18.73
N HIS A 370 -25.20 8.20 17.97
CA HIS A 370 -26.34 7.34 18.27
C HIS A 370 -25.83 6.01 18.80
N HIS A 371 -26.54 5.42 19.76
CA HIS A 371 -26.15 4.17 20.40
C HIS A 371 -27.20 3.08 20.19
N GLN A 372 -26.79 1.89 19.75
CA GLN A 372 -27.70 0.78 19.50
C GLN A 372 -27.08 -0.54 19.95
N TYR A 373 -27.88 -1.40 20.60
CA TYR A 373 -27.56 -2.81 20.75
C TYR A 373 -28.11 -3.61 19.57
N THR A 374 -27.28 -4.48 18.99
CA THR A 374 -27.70 -5.37 17.91
C THR A 374 -27.46 -6.82 18.30
N ASP A 375 -28.54 -7.59 18.40
CA ASP A 375 -28.46 -9.04 18.56
C ASP A 375 -28.19 -9.68 17.20
N THR A 376 -27.18 -10.54 17.15
CA THR A 376 -26.78 -11.29 15.96
C THR A 376 -26.62 -12.77 16.31
N PRO A 377 -26.54 -13.68 15.32
CA PRO A 377 -26.25 -15.09 15.58
C PRO A 377 -24.90 -15.31 16.30
N SER A 378 -23.95 -14.39 16.14
CA SER A 378 -22.62 -14.44 16.77
C SER A 378 -22.57 -13.80 18.16
N GLY A 379 -23.67 -13.21 18.65
CA GLY A 379 -23.73 -12.51 19.92
C GLY A 379 -24.34 -11.10 19.81
N THR A 380 -24.41 -10.42 20.94
CA THR A 380 -24.94 -9.05 21.04
C THR A 380 -23.78 -8.04 21.00
N PHE A 381 -23.92 -7.00 20.19
CA PHE A 381 -22.93 -5.95 20.01
C PHE A 381 -23.53 -4.59 20.32
N TRP A 382 -22.77 -3.75 21.02
CA TRP A 382 -23.08 -2.34 21.22
C TRP A 382 -22.33 -1.52 20.18
N CYS A 383 -23.00 -0.56 19.56
CA CYS A 383 -22.41 0.35 18.58
C CYS A 383 -22.66 1.81 18.97
N SER A 384 -21.67 2.66 18.72
CA SER A 384 -21.82 4.11 18.58
C SER A 384 -21.62 4.49 17.11
N THR A 385 -22.56 5.24 16.54
CA THR A 385 -22.52 5.68 15.14
C THR A 385 -22.69 7.20 15.02
N GLN A 386 -21.81 7.82 14.24
CA GLN A 386 -21.94 9.21 13.79
C GLN A 386 -22.08 9.29 12.28
N THR A 387 -23.04 10.08 11.78
CA THR A 387 -23.18 10.39 10.35
C THR A 387 -22.36 11.62 9.97
N GLY A 388 -21.84 11.64 8.74
CA GLY A 388 -21.13 12.78 8.16
C GLY A 388 -21.46 12.94 6.67
N SER A 389 -21.01 14.05 6.10
CA SER A 389 -21.13 14.34 4.67
C SER A 389 -19.78 14.69 4.07
N SER A 390 -19.59 14.33 2.81
CA SER A 390 -18.41 14.61 2.00
C SER A 390 -18.82 14.99 0.58
N THR A 391 -17.85 15.37 -0.26
CA THR A 391 -18.08 15.61 -1.70
C THR A 391 -18.65 14.39 -2.42
N ASP A 392 -18.35 13.19 -1.94
CA ASP A 392 -18.78 11.92 -2.52
C ASP A 392 -20.14 11.43 -1.96
N GLY A 393 -20.75 12.19 -1.05
CA GLY A 393 -22.05 11.90 -0.45
C GLY A 393 -22.03 11.72 1.07
N GLU A 394 -23.16 11.27 1.60
CA GLU A 394 -23.35 10.95 3.03
C GLU A 394 -22.65 9.63 3.38
N PHE A 395 -22.07 9.60 4.58
CA PHE A 395 -21.46 8.40 5.15
C PHE A 395 -21.76 8.29 6.64
N SER A 396 -21.54 7.11 7.22
CA SER A 396 -21.57 6.87 8.65
C SER A 396 -20.24 6.24 9.09
N VAL A 397 -19.86 6.54 10.32
CA VAL A 397 -18.72 5.93 11.01
C VAL A 397 -19.27 5.28 12.26
N THR A 398 -18.95 4.00 12.46
CA THR A 398 -19.40 3.21 13.60
C THR A 398 -18.22 2.59 14.31
N VAL A 399 -18.18 2.71 15.63
CA VAL A 399 -17.30 1.93 16.50
C VAL A 399 -18.20 1.10 17.42
N GLY A 400 -17.89 -0.17 17.58
CA GLY A 400 -18.66 -1.02 18.48
C GLY A 400 -17.84 -2.12 19.12
N VAL A 401 -18.44 -2.75 20.13
CA VAL A 401 -17.82 -3.78 20.97
C VAL A 401 -18.82 -4.88 21.32
N PRO A 402 -18.36 -6.06 21.76
CA PRO A 402 -19.22 -7.07 22.35
C PRO A 402 -19.96 -6.56 23.58
N PHE A 403 -21.12 -7.17 23.88
CA PHE A 403 -21.99 -6.79 24.99
C PHE A 403 -21.26 -6.66 26.33
N ASP A 404 -20.35 -7.58 26.65
CA ASP A 404 -19.63 -7.59 27.93
C ASP A 404 -18.76 -6.34 28.12
N ASP A 405 -18.21 -5.79 27.04
CA ASP A 405 -17.35 -4.61 27.06
C ASP A 405 -18.14 -3.31 26.98
N ALA A 406 -19.41 -3.34 26.56
CA ALA A 406 -20.29 -2.17 26.50
C ALA A 406 -20.43 -1.44 27.85
N ARG A 407 -20.24 -2.15 28.97
CA ARG A 407 -20.28 -1.56 30.33
C ARG A 407 -19.29 -0.41 30.56
N TRP A 408 -18.22 -0.32 29.75
CA TRP A 408 -17.20 0.72 29.86
C TRP A 408 -17.50 1.96 29.00
N TRP A 409 -18.51 1.88 28.14
CA TRP A 409 -18.84 2.93 27.17
C TRP A 409 -19.95 3.84 27.68
N ARG A 410 -19.91 5.10 27.22
CA ARG A 410 -21.02 6.05 27.31
C ARG A 410 -22.15 5.58 26.42
N GLY A 411 -23.41 5.75 26.83
CA GLY A 411 -24.56 5.39 25.98
C GLY A 411 -24.90 3.90 26.03
N ARG A 412 -24.26 3.15 26.92
CA ARG A 412 -24.59 1.74 27.23
C ARG A 412 -26.00 1.57 27.80
N GLU A 413 -26.61 2.64 28.30
CA GLU A 413 -27.96 2.66 28.85
C GLU A 413 -29.05 2.85 27.77
N THR A 414 -28.65 2.87 26.48
CA THR A 414 -29.59 2.96 25.36
C THR A 414 -30.61 1.82 25.39
N SER A 415 -31.88 2.17 25.14
CA SER A 415 -32.97 1.21 24.93
C SER A 415 -33.10 0.77 23.47
N ASP A 416 -32.38 1.41 22.56
CA ASP A 416 -32.46 1.13 21.13
C ASP A 416 -31.80 -0.21 20.84
N ARG A 417 -32.63 -1.18 20.46
CA ARG A 417 -32.20 -2.55 20.20
C ARG A 417 -32.76 -3.07 18.88
N ALA A 418 -31.91 -3.72 18.10
CA ALA A 418 -32.28 -4.36 16.85
C ALA A 418 -31.88 -5.84 16.86
N VAL A 419 -32.61 -6.67 16.10
CA VAL A 419 -32.32 -8.10 15.94
C VAL A 419 -32.00 -8.41 14.49
N SER A 420 -30.76 -8.77 14.22
CA SER A 420 -30.26 -9.16 12.91
C SER A 420 -30.07 -10.67 12.84
N SER A 421 -30.66 -11.35 11.85
CA SER A 421 -30.37 -12.75 11.53
C SER A 421 -29.34 -12.89 10.41
N CYS A 422 -28.72 -11.81 9.93
CA CYS A 422 -27.63 -11.90 8.96
C CYS A 422 -26.51 -12.81 9.51
N PRO A 423 -25.90 -13.67 8.67
CA PRO A 423 -25.87 -13.61 7.20
C PRO A 423 -27.07 -14.23 6.44
N ASP A 424 -28.13 -14.69 7.12
CA ASP A 424 -29.36 -15.13 6.45
C ASP A 424 -29.91 -14.04 5.51
N GLU A 425 -30.11 -14.39 4.23
CA GLU A 425 -30.59 -13.47 3.21
C GLU A 425 -32.00 -12.95 3.50
N ALA A 426 -32.83 -13.74 4.19
CA ALA A 426 -34.18 -13.33 4.60
C ALA A 426 -34.18 -12.17 5.61
N CYS A 427 -33.05 -11.92 6.31
CA CYS A 427 -32.95 -10.85 7.29
C CYS A 427 -33.18 -9.46 6.68
N CYS A 428 -32.49 -9.17 5.57
CA CYS A 428 -32.55 -7.86 4.92
C CYS A 428 -32.07 -7.80 3.47
N ARG A 429 -31.70 -8.93 2.86
CA ARG A 429 -31.21 -8.98 1.46
C ARG A 429 -32.33 -9.34 0.49
N ARG A 430 -33.22 -10.26 0.88
CA ARG A 430 -34.42 -10.60 0.14
C ARG A 430 -35.61 -9.76 0.60
N PRO A 431 -36.50 -9.35 -0.33
CA PRO A 431 -37.77 -8.78 0.07
C PRO A 431 -38.62 -9.83 0.82
N PRO A 432 -39.50 -9.40 1.74
CA PRO A 432 -40.54 -10.24 2.33
C PRO A 432 -41.33 -11.00 1.27
N ALA A 433 -41.74 -12.24 1.57
CA ALA A 433 -42.37 -13.15 0.61
C ALA A 433 -43.68 -12.60 0.03
N ASP A 434 -44.48 -11.93 0.85
CA ASP A 434 -45.72 -11.26 0.46
C ASP A 434 -45.48 -10.10 -0.53
N LEU A 435 -44.43 -9.30 -0.31
CA LEU A 435 -44.03 -8.23 -1.23
C LEU A 435 -43.44 -8.78 -2.52
N ALA A 436 -42.64 -9.85 -2.42
CA ALA A 436 -42.08 -10.54 -3.58
C ALA A 436 -43.20 -11.13 -4.44
N GLU A 437 -44.13 -11.88 -3.87
CA GLU A 437 -45.28 -12.45 -4.59
C GLU A 437 -46.15 -11.37 -5.25
N ARG A 438 -46.36 -10.25 -4.54
CA ARG A 438 -47.16 -9.14 -5.04
C ARG A 438 -46.53 -8.47 -6.26
N TRP A 439 -45.21 -8.22 -6.25
CA TRP A 439 -44.55 -7.32 -7.20
C TRP A 439 -43.56 -7.98 -8.16
N ASN A 440 -43.16 -9.24 -7.93
CA ASN A 440 -42.24 -9.95 -8.82
C ASN A 440 -42.86 -10.08 -10.22
N GLY A 441 -42.09 -9.72 -11.25
CA GLY A 441 -42.57 -9.65 -12.64
C GLY A 441 -43.58 -8.52 -12.93
N LYS A 442 -43.96 -7.70 -11.94
CA LYS A 442 -44.93 -6.60 -12.07
C LYS A 442 -44.33 -5.21 -11.81
N ALA A 443 -43.02 -5.13 -11.61
CA ALA A 443 -42.30 -3.87 -11.43
C ALA A 443 -41.20 -3.76 -12.49
N TRP A 444 -41.13 -2.61 -13.16
CA TRP A 444 -40.09 -2.30 -14.14
C TRP A 444 -39.25 -1.12 -13.66
N PRO A 445 -38.16 -1.35 -12.91
CA PRO A 445 -37.31 -0.26 -12.46
C PRO A 445 -36.45 0.28 -13.62
N SER A 446 -36.38 1.60 -13.75
CA SER A 446 -35.35 2.25 -14.56
C SER A 446 -34.11 2.46 -13.69
N ALA A 447 -33.02 1.75 -13.99
CA ALA A 447 -31.79 1.84 -13.21
C ALA A 447 -31.07 3.17 -13.48
N ARG A 448 -30.58 3.81 -12.41
CA ARG A 448 -29.61 4.90 -12.56
C ARG A 448 -28.24 4.29 -12.87
N VAL A 449 -27.58 4.78 -13.92
CA VAL A 449 -26.21 4.38 -14.26
C VAL A 449 -25.25 5.04 -13.27
N HIS A 450 -24.46 4.24 -12.56
CA HIS A 450 -23.42 4.75 -11.67
C HIS A 450 -22.15 5.03 -12.49
N THR A 451 -21.83 6.30 -12.71
CA THR A 451 -20.78 6.78 -13.64
C THR A 451 -19.33 6.41 -13.23
N HIS A 452 -19.12 5.97 -11.99
CA HIS A 452 -17.78 5.73 -11.43
C HIS A 452 -17.11 4.41 -11.87
N MET A 453 -17.78 3.57 -12.67
CA MET A 453 -17.24 2.27 -13.10
C MET A 453 -16.40 2.32 -14.39
N PHE A 454 -16.32 3.46 -15.08
CA PHE A 454 -15.77 3.54 -16.45
C PHE A 454 -14.58 4.49 -16.65
N SER A 455 -14.05 5.12 -15.60
CA SER A 455 -12.81 5.90 -15.76
C SER A 455 -11.59 5.01 -15.53
N PRO A 456 -10.73 4.79 -16.55
CA PRO A 456 -9.45 4.11 -16.32
C PRO A 456 -8.64 4.93 -15.31
N LEU A 457 -8.01 4.25 -14.35
CA LEU A 457 -7.09 4.90 -13.42
C LEU A 457 -5.91 5.52 -14.22
N PRO A 458 -5.43 6.72 -13.85
CA PRO A 458 -4.21 7.30 -14.40
C PRO A 458 -3.03 6.33 -14.27
N ARG A 459 -2.12 6.36 -15.26
CA ARG A 459 -0.96 5.45 -15.35
C ARG A 459 0.29 6.18 -14.84
N GLY A 460 1.03 5.54 -13.93
CA GLY A 460 2.28 6.05 -13.37
C GLY A 460 2.94 5.06 -12.43
N ALA A 461 4.10 5.42 -11.88
CA ALA A 461 4.86 4.59 -10.93
C ALA A 461 4.08 4.27 -9.64
N PHE A 462 3.08 5.09 -9.30
CA PHE A 462 2.14 4.85 -8.22
C PHE A 462 0.72 4.62 -8.78
N PRO A 463 -0.01 3.58 -8.34
CA PRO A 463 -1.35 3.30 -8.84
C PRO A 463 -2.31 4.49 -8.69
N GLY A 464 -2.82 5.01 -9.82
CA GLY A 464 -3.76 6.14 -9.87
C GLY A 464 -3.13 7.53 -9.88
N VAL A 465 -1.80 7.64 -9.99
CA VAL A 465 -1.05 8.90 -10.13
C VAL A 465 -0.53 9.03 -11.56
N ASP A 466 -0.60 10.23 -12.14
CA ASP A 466 -0.01 10.53 -13.44
C ASP A 466 1.39 11.15 -13.27
N ASP A 467 2.43 10.38 -13.63
CA ASP A 467 3.83 10.82 -13.50
C ASP A 467 4.15 12.06 -14.33
N ASN A 468 3.49 12.24 -15.49
CA ASN A 468 3.74 13.39 -16.36
C ASN A 468 3.21 14.68 -15.71
N GLU A 469 2.05 14.63 -15.07
CA GLU A 469 1.53 15.77 -14.30
C GLU A 469 2.47 16.11 -13.14
N VAL A 470 2.94 15.09 -12.41
CA VAL A 470 3.85 15.27 -11.26
C VAL A 470 5.18 15.89 -11.68
N TYR A 471 5.83 15.36 -12.72
CA TYR A 471 7.12 15.89 -13.18
C TYR A 471 6.99 17.27 -13.80
N SER A 472 5.90 17.54 -14.54
CA SER A 472 5.62 18.88 -15.08
C SER A 472 5.36 19.90 -13.96
N PHE A 473 4.69 19.49 -12.88
CA PHE A 473 4.52 20.31 -11.68
C PHE A 473 5.87 20.62 -11.01
N LEU A 474 6.70 19.60 -10.77
CA LEU A 474 8.02 19.79 -10.16
C LEU A 474 8.94 20.68 -11.01
N GLY A 475 8.92 20.52 -12.33
CA GLY A 475 9.72 21.35 -13.24
C GLY A 475 9.37 22.84 -13.20
N ARG A 476 8.09 23.19 -12.96
CA ARG A 476 7.66 24.59 -12.78
C ARG A 476 8.17 25.17 -11.46
N HIS A 477 8.03 24.43 -10.37
CA HIS A 477 8.42 24.89 -9.02
C HIS A 477 9.91 24.77 -8.68
N ALA A 478 10.69 24.01 -9.44
CA ALA A 478 12.14 23.92 -9.24
C ALA A 478 12.89 25.22 -9.60
N SER A 479 12.25 26.10 -10.39
CA SER A 479 12.82 27.39 -10.80
C SER A 479 12.50 28.57 -9.85
N GLU A 480 11.68 28.32 -8.83
CA GLU A 480 11.27 29.25 -7.77
C GLU A 480 12.05 28.98 -6.48
#